data_AF-A0A5C6ZFA8-F1
#
_entry.id   AF-A0A5C6ZFA8-F1
#
_cell.length_a   1.000
_cell.length_b   1.000
_cell.length_c   1.000
_cell.angle_alpha   90.00
_cell.angle_beta   90.00
_cell.angle_gamma   90.00
#
_symmetry.space_group_name_H-M   'P 1'
#
loop_
_entity.id
_entity.type
_entity.pdbx_description
1 polymer ?
#
loop_
_entity_poly.entity_id
_entity_poly.type
_entity_poly.pdbx_seq_one_letter_code
_entity_poly.pdbx_strand_id
1 'polypeptide(L)' 'TYNGGQVPTSDYWFVVEYQEQQAQTTREFKAHFTLKR' A
#
# COMPACT_ATOMS: atom_id res chain seq x y z
N THR A 1 11.97 0.88 10.58
CA THR A 1 12.82 -0.27 10.19
C THR A 1 11.91 -1.45 9.93
N TYR A 2 12.03 -2.12 8.79
CA TYR A 2 11.31 -3.37 8.48
C TYR A 2 12.39 -4.44 8.29
N ASN A 3 12.30 -5.56 9.00
CA ASN A 3 13.30 -6.65 8.96
C ASN A 3 14.79 -6.23 9.11
N GLY A 4 15.08 -5.31 10.03
CA GLY A 4 16.48 -4.96 10.38
C GLY A 4 17.26 -4.15 9.34
N GLY A 5 16.72 -3.93 8.14
CA GLY A 5 17.29 -3.03 7.13
C GLY A 5 16.83 -1.59 7.32
N GLN A 6 17.74 -0.63 7.10
CA GLN A 6 17.39 0.79 6.98
C GLN A 6 16.48 0.93 5.76
N VAL A 7 15.18 1.07 6.00
CA VAL A 7 14.21 1.23 4.92
C VAL A 7 14.42 2.63 4.34
N PRO A 8 14.61 2.77 3.02
CA PRO A 8 14.78 4.09 2.42
C PRO A 8 13.55 4.94 2.77
N THR A 9 13.78 6.18 3.19
CA THR A 9 12.78 7.21 3.52
C THR A 9 11.89 7.61 2.33
N SER A 10 11.91 6.85 1.23
CA SER A 10 11.83 7.40 -0.12
C SER A 10 10.61 7.04 -0.95
N ASP A 11 9.70 6.16 -0.51
CA ASP A 11 8.30 6.02 -1.00
C ASP A 11 7.83 4.57 -0.81
N TYR A 12 6.74 4.40 -0.06
CA TYR A 12 6.08 3.12 0.15
C TYR A 12 4.86 3.03 -0.75
N TRP A 13 4.72 1.93 -1.48
CA TRP A 13 3.54 1.64 -2.28
C TRP A 13 2.73 0.57 -1.55
N PHE A 14 1.41 0.77 -1.48
CA PHE A 14 0.49 -0.26 -1.03
C PHE A 14 -0.60 -0.51 -2.07
N VAL A 15 -0.99 -1.77 -2.16
CA VAL A 15 -2.09 -2.24 -3.00
C VAL A 15 -3.11 -2.89 -2.08
N VAL A 16 -4.34 -2.40 -2.13
CA VAL A 16 -5.49 -3.01 -1.45
C VAL A 16 -6.39 -3.59 -2.51
N GLU A 17 -6.50 -4.90 -2.52
CA GLU A 17 -7.53 -5.60 -3.28
C GLU A 17 -8.75 -5.75 -2.38
N TYR A 18 -9.90 -5.23 -2.82
CA TYR A 18 -11.14 -5.37 -2.08
C TYR A 18 -12.28 -5.77 -3.01
N GLN A 19 -13.17 -6.61 -2.49
CA GLN A 19 -14.42 -6.95 -3.14
C GLN A 19 -15.47 -5.94 -2.71
N GLU A 20 -15.95 -5.14 -3.65
CA GLU A 20 -16.98 -4.14 -3.37
C GLU A 20 -18.31 -4.89 -3.16
N GLN A 21 -18.89 -4.88 -1.95
CA GLN A 21 -20.04 -5.75 -1.65
C GLN A 21 -21.26 -5.55 -2.59
N GLN A 22 -21.35 -4.41 -3.27
CA GLN A 22 -22.41 -4.09 -4.23
C GLN A 22 -22.05 -4.43 -5.69
N ALA A 23 -20.76 -4.56 -6.01
CA ALA A 23 -20.30 -4.87 -7.35
C ALA A 23 -19.53 -6.19 -7.25
N GLN A 24 -19.98 -7.23 -7.95
CA GLN A 24 -19.36 -8.56 -7.96
C GLN A 24 -18.01 -8.56 -8.71
N THR A 25 -17.26 -7.47 -8.58
CA THR A 25 -16.02 -7.11 -9.23
C THR A 25 -15.01 -6.77 -8.14
N THR A 26 -13.88 -7.47 -8.16
CA THR A 26 -12.73 -7.15 -7.32
C THR A 26 -12.10 -5.86 -7.84
N ARG A 27 -11.90 -4.88 -6.96
CA ARG A 27 -11.20 -3.64 -7.30
C ARG A 27 -9.83 -3.61 -6.62
N GLU A 28 -8.87 -3.05 -7.34
CA GLU A 28 -7.52 -2.80 -6.85
C GLU A 28 -7.35 -1.31 -6.59
N PHE A 29 -6.98 -0.94 -5.38
CA PHE A 29 -6.59 0.41 -5.01
C PHE A 29 -5.08 0.46 -4.79
N LYS A 30 -4.36 1.27 -5.58
CA LYS A 30 -2.91 1.44 -5.50
C LYS A 30 -2.60 2.87 -5.11
N ALA A 31 -1.87 3.04 -4.01
CA ALA A 31 -1.45 4.36 -3.53
C ALA A 31 -0.03 4.31 -2.97
N HIS A 32 0.63 5.47 -2.92
CA HIS A 32 1.93 5.61 -2.29
C HIS A 32 1.85 6.59 -1.12
N PHE A 33 2.69 6.36 -0.12
CA PHE A 33 2.92 7.30 0.97
C PHE A 33 4.40 7.34 1.31
N THR A 34 4.89 8.53 1.65
CA THR A 34 6.25 8.72 2.13
C THR A 34 6.22 8.82 3.65
N LEU A 35 6.99 7.98 4.33
CA LEU A 35 7.13 8.07 5.78
C LEU A 35 8.12 9.20 6.10
N LYS A 36 7.61 10.37 6.51
CA LYS A 36 8.47 11.46 7.01
C LYS A 36 8.95 11.11 8.41
N ARG A 37 10.27 11.11 8.63
CA ARG A 37 10.87 10.97 9.96
C ARG A 37 10.69 12.25 10.78
#